data_AF-A0A2A5DK89-F1
#
_entry.id   AF-A0A2A5DK89-F1
#
_cell.length_a   1.000
_cell.length_b   1.000
_cell.length_c   1.000
_cell.angle_alpha   90.00
_cell.angle_beta   90.00
_cell.angle_gamma   90.00
#
_symmetry.space_group_name_H-M   'P 1'
#
loop_
_entity.id
_entity.type
_entity.pdbx_description
1 polymer ?
#
loop_
_entity_poly.entity_id
_entity_poly.type
_entity_poly.pdbx_seq_one_letter_code
_entity_poly.pdbx_strand_id
1 'polypeptide(L)'
;MAYSPKHKKIVAVQDTTTWIYDITKEVWKKACTDEKNHAHDSFSVFDYDSKNDVFLLLGRTEGGRKGAASPFVLRAYNITENKWKTLTVGGSGLPSSKGKMGYYDPVFDAFVLYAENKNRVWLYRYGQEEDKK
;
A
#
# COMPACT_ATOMS: atom_id res chain seq x y z
N MET A 1 -0.65 -7.06 -5.38
CA MET A 1 0.79 -7.35 -5.52
C MET A 1 1.42 -6.25 -6.34
N ALA A 2 2.72 -5.99 -6.20
CA ALA A 2 3.39 -4.89 -6.86
C ALA A 2 4.84 -5.26 -7.23
N TYR A 3 5.34 -4.73 -8.32
CA TYR A 3 6.69 -5.01 -8.83
C TYR A 3 7.63 -3.84 -8.56
N SER A 4 8.81 -4.12 -8.04
CA SER A 4 9.91 -3.16 -8.02
C SER A 4 10.93 -3.47 -9.14
N PRO A 5 11.07 -2.60 -10.15
CA PRO A 5 12.13 -2.72 -11.14
C PRO A 5 13.53 -2.55 -10.53
N LYS A 6 13.67 -1.71 -9.50
CA LYS A 6 14.92 -1.50 -8.78
C LYS A 6 15.44 -2.78 -8.13
N HIS A 7 14.54 -3.53 -7.48
CA HIS A 7 14.88 -4.75 -6.74
C HIS A 7 14.72 -6.03 -7.56
N LYS A 8 14.12 -5.95 -8.75
CA LYS A 8 13.70 -7.10 -9.59
C LYS A 8 12.86 -8.12 -8.82
N LYS A 9 11.94 -7.61 -7.99
CA LYS A 9 11.13 -8.41 -7.06
C LYS A 9 9.67 -8.03 -7.14
N ILE A 10 8.79 -9.03 -7.05
CA ILE A 10 7.37 -8.82 -6.82
C ILE A 10 7.10 -8.98 -5.33
N VAL A 11 6.41 -8.02 -4.74
CA VAL A 11 5.91 -8.10 -3.37
C VAL A 11 4.42 -8.38 -3.41
N ALA A 12 3.99 -9.36 -2.63
CA ALA A 12 2.58 -9.69 -2.42
C ALA A 12 2.28 -9.65 -0.93
N VAL A 13 1.09 -9.19 -0.58
CA VAL A 13 0.63 -9.16 0.80
C VAL A 13 -0.72 -9.85 0.84
N GLN A 14 -0.86 -10.81 1.74
CA GLN A 14 -2.09 -11.54 2.00
C GLN A 14 -2.36 -11.50 3.49
N ASP A 15 -3.45 -10.84 3.87
CA ASP A 15 -3.77 -10.51 5.26
C ASP A 15 -2.57 -9.89 5.98
N THR A 16 -2.00 -10.57 6.98
CA THR A 16 -0.86 -10.11 7.78
C THR A 16 0.50 -10.46 7.18
N THR A 17 0.55 -11.30 6.14
CA THR A 17 1.78 -11.92 5.65
C THR A 17 2.27 -11.28 4.35
N THR A 18 3.56 -10.96 4.32
CA THR A 18 4.27 -10.45 3.13
C THR A 18 5.12 -11.54 2.49
N TRP A 19 4.98 -11.67 1.18
CA TRP A 19 5.73 -12.60 0.33
C TRP A 19 6.53 -11.81 -0.71
N ILE A 20 7.73 -12.31 -1.01
CA ILE A 20 8.59 -11.76 -2.05
C ILE A 20 8.88 -12.86 -3.06
N TYR A 21 8.63 -12.55 -4.33
CA TYR A 21 9.13 -13.33 -5.45
C TYR A 21 10.38 -12.65 -6.00
N ASP A 22 11.49 -13.38 -6.04
CA ASP A 22 12.72 -12.95 -6.70
C ASP A 22 12.69 -13.43 -8.15
N ILE A 23 12.53 -12.50 -9.10
CA ILE A 23 12.41 -12.84 -10.53
C ILE A 23 13.71 -13.45 -11.04
N THR A 24 14.86 -13.05 -10.51
CA THR A 24 16.16 -13.53 -11.01
C THR A 24 16.44 -14.97 -10.59
N LYS A 25 15.80 -15.42 -9.51
CA LYS A 25 15.96 -16.77 -8.94
C LYS A 25 14.72 -17.63 -9.13
N GLU A 26 13.63 -17.04 -9.60
CA GLU A 26 12.33 -17.68 -9.79
C GLU A 26 11.74 -18.33 -8.53
N VAL A 27 11.97 -17.73 -7.35
CA VAL A 27 11.51 -18.29 -6.06
C VAL A 27 10.65 -17.33 -5.27
N TRP A 28 9.59 -17.88 -4.67
CA TRP A 28 8.83 -17.22 -3.61
C TRP A 28 9.47 -17.48 -2.25
N LYS A 29 9.54 -16.44 -1.42
CA LYS A 29 9.93 -16.55 -0.01
C LYS A 29 9.01 -15.70 0.86
N LYS A 30 8.61 -16.24 2.02
CA LYS A 30 7.97 -15.45 3.06
C LYS A 30 8.96 -14.40 3.58
N ALA A 31 8.59 -13.13 3.51
CA ALA A 31 9.43 -12.03 3.93
C ALA A 31 9.23 -11.73 5.42
N CYS A 32 8.00 -11.41 5.82
CA CYS A 32 7.64 -11.14 7.21
C CYS A 32 6.14 -11.33 7.45
N THR A 33 5.76 -11.29 8.73
CA THR A 33 4.37 -11.17 9.19
C THR A 33 4.27 -9.91 10.05
N ASP A 34 3.22 -9.12 9.85
CA ASP A 34 2.92 -7.93 10.65
C ASP A 34 1.41 -7.89 10.91
N GLU A 35 1.03 -8.04 12.18
CA GLU A 35 -0.37 -8.14 12.62
C GLU A 35 -1.20 -6.87 12.38
N LYS A 36 -0.57 -5.74 12.04
CA LYS A 36 -1.28 -4.50 11.67
C LYS A 36 -1.63 -4.46 10.18
N ASN A 37 -1.22 -5.46 9.40
CA ASN A 37 -1.61 -5.61 8.00
C ASN A 37 -2.87 -6.47 7.91
N HIS A 38 -3.83 -6.00 7.12
CA HIS A 38 -4.98 -6.80 6.70
C HIS A 38 -5.24 -6.56 5.23
N ALA A 39 -4.29 -6.99 4.39
CA ALA A 39 -4.38 -6.88 2.95
C ALA A 39 -5.43 -7.85 2.39
N HIS A 40 -6.23 -7.39 1.45
CA HIS A 40 -7.30 -8.17 0.82
C HIS A 40 -7.34 -7.88 -0.67
N ASP A 41 -7.55 -8.91 -1.49
CA ASP A 41 -7.60 -8.80 -2.96
C ASP A 41 -8.66 -7.82 -3.50
N SER A 42 -9.80 -7.72 -2.83
CA SER A 42 -10.97 -6.94 -3.22
C SER A 42 -11.08 -5.59 -2.50
N PHE A 43 -10.30 -5.38 -1.44
CA PHE A 43 -10.44 -4.21 -0.55
C PHE A 43 -9.14 -3.46 -0.26
N SER A 44 -8.03 -3.86 -0.87
CA SER A 44 -6.75 -3.18 -0.71
C SER A 44 -6.19 -2.73 -2.05
N VAL A 45 -5.47 -1.62 -2.02
CA VAL A 45 -4.65 -1.15 -3.15
C VAL A 45 -3.20 -1.24 -2.71
N PHE A 46 -2.36 -1.86 -3.53
CA PHE A 46 -0.96 -2.09 -3.22
C PHE A 46 -0.10 -1.82 -4.44
N ASP A 47 0.83 -0.87 -4.34
CA ASP A 47 1.72 -0.51 -5.45
C ASP A 47 3.12 -0.10 -4.96
N TYR A 48 4.06 0.03 -5.89
CA TYR A 48 5.45 0.41 -5.63
C TYR A 48 5.69 1.88 -5.96
N ASP A 49 6.01 2.67 -4.94
CA ASP A 49 6.53 4.03 -5.09
C ASP A 49 8.00 3.96 -5.51
N SER A 50 8.22 4.12 -6.81
CA SER A 50 9.56 4.01 -7.40
C SER A 50 10.49 5.18 -7.08
N LYS A 51 9.96 6.34 -6.67
CA LYS A 51 10.77 7.52 -6.32
C LYS A 51 11.32 7.40 -4.91
N ASN A 52 10.51 6.90 -3.99
CA ASN A 52 10.84 6.78 -2.57
C ASN A 52 11.30 5.37 -2.16
N ASP A 53 11.30 4.41 -3.09
CA ASP A 53 11.71 3.02 -2.90
C ASP A 53 10.96 2.30 -1.77
N VAL A 54 9.64 2.47 -1.75
CA VAL A 54 8.74 1.83 -0.78
C VAL A 54 7.52 1.25 -1.48
N PHE A 55 6.92 0.23 -0.88
CA PHE A 55 5.63 -0.28 -1.34
C PHE A 55 4.52 0.31 -0.46
N LEU A 56 3.49 0.86 -1.07
CA LEU A 56 2.37 1.50 -0.38
C LEU A 56 1.16 0.57 -0.37
N LEU A 57 0.60 0.34 0.81
CA LEU A 57 -0.61 -0.43 1.04
C LEU A 57 -1.68 0.47 1.62
N LEU A 58 -2.77 0.68 0.88
CA LEU A 58 -4.04 1.07 1.48
C LEU A 58 -4.80 -0.20 1.84
N GLY A 59 -4.85 -0.52 3.13
CA GLY A 59 -5.51 -1.70 3.67
C GLY A 59 -6.56 -1.33 4.73
N ARG A 60 -7.08 -2.35 5.41
CA ARG A 60 -7.99 -2.20 6.55
C ARG A 60 -7.23 -2.31 7.87
N THR A 61 -7.76 -1.74 8.94
CA THR A 61 -7.19 -1.89 10.29
C THR A 61 -7.53 -3.24 10.94
N GLU A 62 -8.45 -4.00 10.35
CA GLU A 62 -8.87 -5.34 10.83
C GLU A 62 -9.12 -6.26 9.63
N GLY A 63 -8.90 -7.57 9.82
CA GLY A 63 -9.14 -8.62 8.82
C GLY A 63 -10.51 -9.30 8.92
N GLY A 64 -10.76 -10.24 8.00
CA GLY A 64 -11.96 -11.09 8.00
C GLY A 64 -13.30 -10.34 7.84
N ARG A 65 -14.41 -10.95 8.31
CA ARG A 65 -15.76 -10.36 8.22
C ARG A 65 -15.90 -9.01 8.93
N LYS A 66 -15.12 -8.77 10.00
CA LYS A 66 -15.10 -7.49 10.73
C LYS A 66 -14.36 -6.40 9.95
N GLY A 67 -13.35 -6.77 9.17
CA GLY A 67 -12.56 -5.87 8.33
C GLY A 67 -13.32 -5.12 7.23
N ALA A 68 -14.48 -5.64 6.79
CA ALA A 68 -15.26 -4.97 5.74
C ALA A 68 -15.81 -3.60 6.18
N ALA A 69 -15.98 -3.38 7.48
CA ALA A 69 -16.47 -2.14 8.07
C ALA A 69 -15.37 -1.31 8.76
N SER A 70 -14.17 -1.86 8.96
CA SER A 70 -13.10 -1.17 9.70
C SER A 70 -12.49 -0.02 8.89
N PRO A 71 -11.92 1.00 9.56
CA PRO A 71 -11.24 2.10 8.88
C PRO A 71 -10.12 1.63 7.94
N PHE A 72 -9.80 2.47 6.97
CA PHE A 72 -8.61 2.27 6.15
C PHE A 72 -7.35 2.73 6.89
N VAL A 73 -6.23 2.09 6.59
CA VAL A 73 -4.90 2.48 7.02
C VAL A 73 -3.97 2.53 5.81
N LEU A 74 -3.09 3.53 5.78
CA LEU A 74 -2.01 3.60 4.81
C LEU A 74 -0.70 3.15 5.46
N ARG A 75 -0.02 2.21 4.83
CA ARG A 75 1.24 1.66 5.32
C ARG A 75 2.28 1.64 4.21
N ALA A 76 3.54 1.75 4.59
CA ALA A 76 4.69 1.61 3.70
C ALA A 76 5.53 0.41 4.11
N TYR A 77 5.98 -0.37 3.13
CA TYR A 77 6.92 -1.46 3.30
C TYR A 77 8.25 -1.11 2.65
N ASN A 78 9.32 -1.18 3.44
CA ASN A 78 10.69 -1.09 2.96
C ASN A 78 11.22 -2.52 2.77
N ILE A 79 11.52 -2.87 1.51
CA ILE A 79 11.97 -4.22 1.15
C ILE A 79 13.41 -4.52 1.59
N THR A 80 14.26 -3.50 1.67
CA THR A 80 15.66 -3.63 2.13
C THR A 80 15.70 -3.94 3.62
N GLU A 81 14.88 -3.24 4.41
CA GLU A 81 14.78 -3.44 5.85
C GLU A 81 13.84 -4.58 6.24
N ASN A 82 13.01 -5.04 5.30
CA ASN A 82 11.94 -6.00 5.52
C ASN A 82 10.97 -5.55 6.63
N LYS A 83 10.61 -4.27 6.63
CA LYS A 83 9.81 -3.63 7.69
C LYS A 83 8.65 -2.85 7.15
N TRP A 84 7.55 -2.90 7.89
CA TRP A 84 6.36 -2.08 7.67
C TRP A 84 6.36 -0.88 8.61
N LYS A 85 5.87 0.26 8.11
CA LYS A 85 5.58 1.47 8.87
C LYS A 85 4.15 1.91 8.59
N THR A 86 3.39 2.22 9.62
CA THR A 86 2.09 2.89 9.47
C THR A 86 2.33 4.37 9.22
N LEU A 87 1.63 4.92 8.23
CA LEU A 87 1.78 6.31 7.81
C LEU A 87 0.70 7.17 8.42
N THR A 88 1.10 8.33 8.93
CA THR A 88 0.18 9.40 9.29
C THR A 88 -0.16 10.17 8.02
N VAL A 89 -1.45 10.36 7.77
CA VAL A 89 -1.95 11.06 6.57
C VAL A 89 -2.52 12.40 7.02
N GLY A 90 -1.92 13.49 6.53
CA GLY A 90 -2.41 14.86 6.75
C GLY A 90 -3.59 15.24 5.84
N GLY A 91 -3.91 16.53 5.82
CA GLY A 91 -4.91 17.14 4.94
C GLY A 91 -6.33 16.61 5.14
N SER A 92 -7.00 16.28 4.04
CA SER A 92 -8.39 15.79 4.05
C SER A 92 -8.56 14.38 4.65
N GLY A 93 -7.47 13.75 5.09
CA GLY A 93 -7.45 12.38 5.60
C GLY A 93 -7.64 11.33 4.52
N LEU A 94 -7.79 10.07 4.97
CA LEU A 94 -7.94 8.91 4.09
C LEU A 94 -9.33 8.82 3.46
N PRO A 95 -9.41 8.38 2.19
CA PRO A 95 -10.70 8.18 1.53
C PRO A 95 -11.49 7.02 2.15
N SER A 96 -12.76 7.26 2.49
CA SER A 96 -13.61 6.31 3.24
C SER A 96 -14.44 5.33 2.39
N SER A 97 -14.47 5.47 1.07
CA SER A 97 -15.33 4.66 0.19
C SER A 97 -14.89 3.19 0.07
N LYS A 98 -15.86 2.29 -0.14
CA LYS A 98 -15.61 0.90 -0.57
C LYS A 98 -15.26 0.89 -2.08
N GLY A 99 -14.64 -0.18 -2.57
CA GLY A 99 -14.32 -0.36 -3.99
C GLY A 99 -13.28 0.65 -4.49
N LYS A 100 -12.01 0.44 -4.12
CA LYS A 100 -10.93 1.31 -4.55
C LYS A 100 -10.05 0.59 -5.55
N MET A 101 -9.80 1.29 -6.64
CA MET A 101 -8.72 0.99 -7.54
C MET A 101 -7.67 2.08 -7.37
N GLY A 102 -6.43 1.77 -7.72
CA GLY A 102 -5.37 2.75 -7.64
C GLY A 102 -4.08 2.22 -8.22
N TYR A 103 -3.15 3.13 -8.37
CA TYR A 103 -1.84 2.90 -8.93
C TYR A 103 -0.88 3.98 -8.42
N TYR A 104 0.41 3.77 -8.60
CA TYR A 104 1.43 4.79 -8.40
C TYR A 104 1.81 5.45 -9.72
N ASP A 105 1.76 6.79 -9.75
CA ASP A 105 2.21 7.61 -10.87
C ASP A 105 3.62 8.20 -10.57
N PRO A 106 4.67 7.74 -11.27
CA PRO A 106 6.03 8.22 -11.06
C PRO A 106 6.30 9.62 -11.61
N VAL A 107 5.45 10.16 -12.50
CA VAL A 107 5.59 11.51 -13.05
C VAL A 107 5.14 12.54 -12.02
N PHE A 108 4.07 12.25 -11.29
CA PHE A 108 3.51 13.14 -10.26
C PHE A 108 3.95 12.81 -8.83
N ASP A 109 4.77 11.76 -8.68
CA ASP A 109 5.16 11.17 -7.39
C ASP A 109 3.96 10.96 -6.47
N ALA A 110 2.96 10.26 -7.00
CA ALA A 110 1.65 10.19 -6.36
C ALA A 110 1.08 8.76 -6.37
N PHE A 111 0.69 8.30 -5.19
CA PHE A 111 -0.21 7.18 -5.03
C PHE A 111 -1.65 7.64 -5.29
N VAL A 112 -2.20 7.20 -6.41
CA VAL A 112 -3.50 7.62 -6.94
C VAL A 112 -4.56 6.61 -6.54
N LEU A 113 -5.61 7.09 -5.89
CA LEU A 113 -6.79 6.30 -5.55
C LEU A 113 -8.03 6.91 -6.21
N TYR A 114 -8.85 6.06 -6.81
CA TYR A 114 -10.16 6.46 -7.29
C TYR A 114 -11.20 5.43 -6.84
N ALA A 115 -12.38 5.93 -6.52
CA ALA A 115 -13.47 5.13 -6.02
C ALA A 115 -14.58 5.05 -7.05
N GLU A 116 -15.12 3.85 -7.23
CA GLU A 116 -16.15 3.52 -8.21
C GLU A 116 -17.38 4.44 -8.13
N ASN A 117 -17.73 4.90 -6.92
CA ASN A 117 -19.06 5.49 -6.66
C ASN A 117 -19.05 6.99 -6.36
N LYS A 118 -17.91 7.70 -6.46
CA LYS A 118 -17.82 9.09 -5.97
C LYS A 118 -17.19 10.12 -6.91
N ASN A 119 -16.79 9.78 -8.14
CA ASN A 119 -16.13 10.70 -9.09
C ASN A 119 -15.02 11.55 -8.42
N ARG A 120 -14.29 10.96 -7.47
CA ARG A 120 -13.25 11.64 -6.71
C ARG A 120 -11.96 10.85 -6.83
N VAL A 121 -10.90 11.58 -7.17
CA VAL A 121 -9.52 11.11 -7.12
C VAL A 121 -8.90 11.62 -5.84
N TRP A 122 -8.20 10.74 -5.14
CA TRP A 122 -7.40 11.08 -3.97
C TRP A 122 -5.94 10.76 -4.28
N LEU A 123 -5.05 11.65 -3.87
CA LEU A 123 -3.62 11.56 -4.14
C LEU A 123 -2.85 11.59 -2.83
N TYR A 124 -1.78 10.82 -2.77
CA TYR A 124 -0.84 10.86 -1.66
C TYR A 124 0.60 10.84 -2.16
N ARG A 125 1.42 11.70 -1.57
CA ARG A 125 2.87 11.72 -1.82
C ARG A 125 3.58 11.26 -0.57
N TYR A 126 4.44 10.26 -0.71
CA TYR A 126 5.22 9.75 0.41
C TYR A 126 6.28 10.77 0.83
N GLY A 127 6.56 10.85 2.12
CA GLY A 127 7.68 11.66 2.64
C GLY A 127 7.48 13.18 2.61
N GLN A 128 6.36 13.70 2.11
CA GLN A 128 5.99 15.10 2.30
C GLN A 128 5.37 15.26 3.69
N GLU A 129 6.16 15.76 4.65
CA GLU A 129 5.60 16.29 5.89
C GLU A 129 4.80 17.57 5.58
N GLU A 130 3.69 17.80 6.29
CA GLU A 130 2.94 19.04 6.13
C GLU A 130 3.84 20.22 6.50
N ASP A 131 4.04 21.12 5.54
CA ASP A 131 4.28 22.52 5.86
C ASP A 131 3.11 22.99 6.73
N LYS A 132 3.33 23.04 8.04
CA LYS A 132 2.40 23.64 8.99
C LYS A 132 2.13 25.07 8.52
N LYS A 133 0.96 25.31 7.92
CA LYS A 133 0.40 26.65 7.73
C LYS A 133 -0.40 27.05 8.95
#